data_AF-A0A5C1ACX4-F1
#
_entry.id   AF-A0A5C1ACX4-F1
#
_cell.length_a   1.000
_cell.length_b   1.000
_cell.length_c   1.000
_cell.angle_alpha   90.00
_cell.angle_beta   90.00
_cell.angle_gamma   90.00
#
_symmetry.space_group_name_H-M   'P 1'
#
loop_
_entity.id
_entity.type
_entity.pdbx_description
1 polymer ?
#
loop_
_entity_poly.entity_id
_entity_poly.type
_entity_poly.pdbx_seq_one_letter_code
_entity_poly.pdbx_strand_id
1 'polypeptide(L)'
;MTARELLTELTKAQCLPSVEGEELVFSIAPPDELAAAVRVLQTGLRAVLTGKRWFGLSANGRGAGRPDGTLNPAGLLPRSARLATVEGDSQWDRLPLPVDKVTARLFTPEAKRAA
;
A
#
# COMPACT_ATOMS: atom_id res chain seq x y z
N MET A 1 0.92 8.90 -5.27
CA MET A 1 -0.45 8.46 -4.91
C MET A 1 -0.35 7.61 -3.65
N THR A 2 -1.20 7.87 -2.67
CA THR A 2 -1.28 7.14 -1.38
C THR A 2 -2.46 6.18 -1.37
N ALA A 3 -2.57 5.32 -0.35
CA ALA A 3 -3.70 4.39 -0.23
C ALA A 3 -5.04 5.13 -0.06
N ARG A 4 -5.06 6.24 0.69
CA ARG A 4 -6.27 7.08 0.83
C ARG A 4 -6.65 7.80 -0.47
N GLU A 5 -5.67 8.28 -1.21
CA GLU A 5 -5.91 8.89 -2.52
C GLU A 5 -6.44 7.84 -3.50
N LEU A 6 -5.85 6.64 -3.51
CA LEU A 6 -6.32 5.54 -4.36
C LEU A 6 -7.77 5.14 -4.03
N LEU A 7 -8.14 5.03 -2.76
CA LEU A 7 -9.53 4.76 -2.37
C LEU A 7 -10.49 5.84 -2.90
N THR A 8 -10.06 7.11 -2.82
CA THR A 8 -10.84 8.23 -3.38
C THR A 8 -11.04 8.08 -4.89
N GLU A 9 -9.98 7.78 -5.64
CA GLU A 9 -10.06 7.62 -7.10
C GLU A 9 -10.89 6.40 -7.52
N LEU A 10 -10.75 5.26 -6.82
CA LEU A 10 -11.59 4.08 -7.03
C LEU A 10 -13.07 4.39 -6.80
N THR A 11 -13.39 5.11 -5.71
CA THR A 11 -14.76 5.53 -5.40
C THR A 11 -15.33 6.43 -6.47
N LYS A 12 -14.55 7.40 -6.98
CA LYS A 12 -14.97 8.26 -8.11
C LYS A 12 -15.25 7.45 -9.37
N ALA A 13 -14.47 6.41 -9.61
CA ALA A 13 -14.66 5.48 -10.72
C ALA A 13 -15.78 4.44 -10.46
N GLN A 14 -16.56 4.58 -9.39
CA GLN A 14 -17.60 3.63 -8.97
C GLN A 14 -17.10 2.19 -8.72
N CYS A 15 -15.79 2.03 -8.59
CA CYS A 15 -15.16 0.78 -8.18
C CYS A 15 -15.04 0.81 -6.66
N LEU A 16 -15.97 0.15 -5.96
CA LEU A 16 -16.06 0.19 -4.50
C LEU A 16 -15.32 -1.01 -3.91
N PRO A 17 -14.11 -0.84 -3.34
CA PRO A 17 -13.43 -1.92 -2.67
C PRO A 17 -14.04 -2.20 -1.29
N SER A 18 -14.07 -3.47 -0.91
CA SER A 18 -14.37 -3.92 0.45
C SER A 18 -13.36 -4.98 0.90
N VAL A 19 -13.42 -5.37 2.17
CA VAL A 19 -12.53 -6.38 2.75
C VAL A 19 -13.36 -7.58 3.18
N GLU A 20 -13.00 -8.76 2.69
CA GLU A 20 -13.60 -10.03 3.06
C GLU A 20 -12.52 -10.93 3.68
N GLY A 21 -12.56 -11.09 5.00
CA GLY A 21 -11.47 -11.74 5.73
C GLY A 21 -10.17 -10.92 5.62
N GLU A 22 -9.14 -11.51 5.03
CA GLU A 22 -7.85 -10.85 4.76
C GLU A 22 -7.74 -10.37 3.29
N GLU A 23 -8.76 -10.54 2.47
CA GLU A 23 -8.70 -10.23 1.04
C GLU A 23 -9.35 -8.89 0.70
N LEU A 24 -8.78 -8.21 -0.30
CA LEU A 24 -9.37 -7.01 -0.89
C LEU A 24 -10.24 -7.41 -2.08
N VAL A 25 -11.53 -7.18 -1.98
CA VAL A 25 -12.50 -7.51 -3.03
C VAL A 25 -13.05 -6.23 -3.65
N PHE A 26 -13.51 -6.33 -4.91
CA PHE A 26 -14.06 -5.21 -5.65
C PHE A 26 -15.41 -5.58 -6.25
N SER A 27 -16.36 -4.65 -6.23
CA SER A 27 -17.67 -4.83 -6.88
C SER A 27 -17.57 -4.95 -8.42
N ILE A 28 -16.57 -4.30 -9.00
CA ILE A 28 -16.21 -4.32 -10.42
C ILE A 28 -14.69 -4.28 -10.56
N ALA A 29 -14.16 -4.71 -11.71
CA ALA A 29 -12.73 -4.63 -11.96
C ALA A 29 -12.20 -3.19 -11.81
N PRO A 30 -11.05 -2.98 -11.14
CA PRO A 30 -10.40 -1.68 -11.11
C PRO A 30 -10.06 -1.19 -12.52
N PRO A 31 -10.18 0.12 -12.82
CA PRO A 31 -9.69 0.69 -14.07
C PRO A 31 -8.20 0.37 -14.28
N ASP A 32 -7.80 0.13 -15.53
CA ASP A 32 -6.42 -0.27 -15.89
C ASP A 32 -5.37 0.71 -15.37
N GLU A 33 -5.69 2.01 -15.39
CA GLU A 33 -4.81 3.08 -14.87
C GLU A 33 -4.58 3.01 -13.36
N LEU A 34 -5.52 2.41 -12.61
CA LEU A 34 -5.44 2.22 -11.15
C LEU A 34 -4.96 0.82 -10.76
N ALA A 35 -5.02 -0.17 -11.66
CA ALA A 35 -4.69 -1.56 -11.37
C ALA A 35 -3.27 -1.74 -10.79
N ALA A 36 -2.29 -1.02 -11.35
CA ALA A 36 -0.92 -1.04 -10.83
C ALA A 36 -0.82 -0.47 -9.41
N ALA A 37 -1.56 0.60 -9.12
CA ALA A 37 -1.59 1.20 -7.79
C ALA A 37 -2.32 0.29 -6.79
N VAL A 38 -3.41 -0.36 -7.19
CA VAL A 38 -4.13 -1.36 -6.39
C VAL A 38 -3.19 -2.49 -5.98
N ARG A 39 -2.47 -3.08 -6.94
CA ARG A 39 -1.54 -4.17 -6.66
C ARG A 39 -0.45 -3.80 -5.65
N VAL A 40 0.03 -2.56 -5.67
CA VAL A 40 1.07 -2.08 -4.74
C VAL A 40 0.48 -1.72 -3.37
N LEU A 41 -0.69 -1.09 -3.36
CA LEU A 41 -1.28 -0.48 -2.17
C LEU A 41 -2.43 -1.29 -1.56
N GLN A 42 -2.66 -2.53 -2.00
CA GLN A 42 -3.77 -3.38 -1.54
C GLN A 42 -3.83 -3.50 -0.01
N THR A 43 -2.70 -3.74 0.67
CA THR A 43 -2.62 -3.78 2.14
C THR A 43 -3.00 -2.45 2.77
N GLY A 44 -2.61 -1.34 2.14
CA GLY A 44 -2.95 0.00 2.59
C GLY A 44 -4.45 0.30 2.42
N LEU A 45 -5.07 -0.18 1.33
CA LEU A 45 -6.52 -0.09 1.13
C LEU A 45 -7.27 -0.91 2.20
N ARG A 46 -6.84 -2.15 2.47
CA ARG A 46 -7.41 -2.98 3.53
C ARG A 46 -7.31 -2.29 4.90
N ALA A 47 -6.16 -1.69 5.22
CA ALA A 47 -5.99 -0.94 6.46
C ALA A 47 -6.93 0.27 6.56
N VAL A 48 -7.12 1.03 5.47
CA VAL A 48 -8.04 2.17 5.45
C VAL A 48 -9.48 1.72 5.64
N LEU A 49 -9.91 0.68 4.92
CA LEU A 49 -11.29 0.17 4.95
C LEU A 49 -11.67 -0.44 6.30
N THR A 50 -10.72 -1.10 6.97
CA THR A 50 -10.94 -1.75 8.28
C THR A 50 -10.65 -0.84 9.47
N GLY A 51 -10.04 0.34 9.25
CA GLY A 51 -9.60 1.23 10.31
C GLY A 51 -8.42 0.70 11.14
N LYS A 52 -7.76 -0.37 10.68
CA LYS A 52 -6.69 -1.06 11.40
C LYS A 52 -5.31 -0.49 11.07
N ARG A 53 -4.31 -0.80 11.91
CA ARG A 53 -2.93 -0.39 11.65
C ARG A 53 -2.35 -1.12 10.44
N TRP A 54 -1.56 -0.39 9.66
CA TRP A 54 -0.79 -0.91 8.53
C TRP A 54 0.67 -0.99 8.92
N PHE A 55 1.31 -2.15 8.75
CA PHE A 55 2.71 -2.35 9.07
C PHE A 55 3.52 -2.66 7.82
N GLY A 56 4.80 -2.30 7.84
CA GLY A 56 5.74 -2.57 6.76
C GLY A 56 7.08 -3.05 7.27
N LEU A 57 7.67 -4.02 6.58
CA LEU A 57 9.03 -4.48 6.81
C LEU A 57 9.90 -4.30 5.58
N SER A 58 11.17 -3.97 5.80
CA SER A 58 12.21 -4.01 4.77
C SER A 58 12.76 -5.42 4.55
N ALA A 59 13.59 -5.58 3.53
CA ALA A 59 14.21 -6.87 3.17
C ALA A 59 14.98 -7.55 4.32
N ASN A 60 15.50 -6.76 5.27
CA ASN A 60 16.25 -7.24 6.43
C ASN A 60 15.37 -7.37 7.70
N GLY A 61 14.03 -7.35 7.57
CA GLY A 61 13.11 -7.55 8.68
C GLY A 61 12.99 -6.37 9.65
N ARG A 62 13.46 -5.17 9.28
CA ARG A 62 13.26 -3.94 10.08
C ARG A 62 11.96 -3.25 9.70
N GLY A 63 11.35 -2.55 10.66
CA GLY A 63 10.20 -1.68 10.39
C GLY A 63 10.52 -0.64 9.30
N ALA A 64 9.69 -0.56 8.27
CA ALA A 64 9.92 0.32 7.12
C ALA A 64 9.31 1.73 7.26
N GLY A 65 8.41 1.93 8.23
CA GLY A 65 7.71 3.19 8.46
C GLY A 65 8.20 3.95 9.70
N ARG A 66 7.27 4.25 10.61
CA ARG A 66 7.55 4.82 11.93
C ARG A 66 8.42 3.86 12.77
N PRO A 67 8.95 4.30 13.94
CA PRO A 67 9.81 3.45 14.77
C PRO A 67 9.21 2.09 15.16
N ASP A 68 7.88 1.99 15.25
CA ASP A 68 7.15 0.75 15.53
C ASP A 68 6.81 -0.08 14.26
N GLY A 69 7.33 0.32 13.10
CA GLY A 69 7.06 -0.30 11.81
C GLY A 69 5.73 0.10 11.17
N THR A 70 4.95 0.98 11.80
CA THR A 70 3.66 1.42 11.23
C THR A 70 3.84 2.32 10.01
N LEU A 71 3.01 2.07 9.00
CA LEU A 71 2.90 2.85 7.77
C LEU A 71 1.73 3.83 7.88
N ASN A 72 1.83 4.96 7.16
CA ASN A 72 0.76 5.95 7.09
C ASN A 72 -0.01 5.76 5.77
N PRO A 73 -1.30 5.37 5.78
CA PRO A 73 -2.09 5.24 4.56
C PRO A 73 -2.32 6.56 3.81
N ALA A 74 -2.12 7.70 4.47
CA ALA A 74 -2.14 9.04 3.87
C ALA A 74 -0.75 9.51 3.40
N GLY A 75 0.28 8.67 3.53
CA GLY A 75 1.64 8.94 3.08
C GLY A 75 2.06 8.02 1.93
N LEU A 76 3.16 8.37 1.26
CA LEU A 76 3.80 7.47 0.30
C LEU A 76 4.40 6.26 1.02
N LEU A 77 4.43 5.13 0.33
CA LEU A 77 5.01 3.89 0.85
C LEU A 77 6.54 4.05 0.97
N PRO A 78 7.17 3.72 2.10
CA PRO A 78 8.61 3.77 2.20
C PRO A 78 9.28 2.89 1.15
N ARG A 79 10.24 3.43 0.39
CA ARG A 79 10.92 2.68 -0.69
C ARG A 79 11.69 1.46 -0.21
N SER A 80 12.03 1.40 1.07
CA SER A 80 12.64 0.25 1.72
C SER A 80 11.64 -0.89 2.00
N ALA A 81 10.34 -0.63 2.00
CA ALA A 81 9.31 -1.62 2.30
C ALA A 81 9.29 -2.74 1.25
N ARG A 82 9.18 -3.97 1.72
CA ARG A 82 9.16 -5.21 0.91
C ARG A 82 8.03 -6.13 1.31
N LEU A 83 7.65 -6.09 2.58
CA LEU A 83 6.49 -6.80 3.11
C LEU A 83 5.56 -5.79 3.77
N ALA A 84 4.26 -6.05 3.70
CA ALA A 84 3.26 -5.29 4.41
C ALA A 84 2.15 -6.20 4.95
N THR A 85 1.52 -5.78 6.04
CA THR A 85 0.40 -6.52 6.65
C THR A 85 -0.54 -5.55 7.35
N VAL A 86 -1.79 -5.95 7.52
CA VAL A 86 -2.76 -5.23 8.35
C VAL A 86 -2.81 -5.89 9.72
N GLU A 87 -3.06 -5.11 10.75
CA GLU A 87 -3.21 -5.62 12.11
C GLU A 87 -4.19 -6.79 12.20
N GLY A 88 -3.71 -7.92 12.72
CA GLY A 88 -4.49 -9.14 12.90
C GLY A 88 -4.55 -10.05 11.67
N ASP A 89 -3.96 -9.66 10.53
CA ASP A 89 -3.73 -10.59 9.43
C ASP A 89 -2.76 -11.70 9.89
N SER A 90 -2.96 -12.91 9.38
CA SER A 90 -2.09 -14.05 9.62
C SER A 90 -0.85 -14.07 8.73
N GLN A 91 -0.84 -13.25 7.66
CA GLN A 91 0.21 -13.25 6.65
C GLN A 91 0.73 -11.84 6.31
N TRP A 92 1.94 -11.82 5.75
CA TRP A 92 2.57 -10.64 5.20
C TRP A 92 2.55 -10.70 3.67
N ASP A 93 1.99 -9.68 3.05
CA ASP A 93 1.99 -9.53 1.60
C ASP A 93 3.31 -9.01 1.09
N ARG A 94 3.73 -9.53 -0.06
CA ARG A 94 4.91 -9.03 -0.77
C ARG A 94 4.55 -7.77 -1.53
N LEU A 95 5.27 -6.70 -1.23
CA LEU A 95 5.19 -5.45 -1.98
C LEU A 95 6.05 -5.57 -3.25
N PRO A 96 5.48 -5.30 -4.44
CA PRO A 96 6.26 -5.27 -5.66
C PRO A 96 7.28 -4.13 -5.64
N LEU A 97 8.42 -4.34 -6.31
CA LEU A 97 9.42 -3.29 -6.47
C LEU A 97 8.91 -2.21 -7.44
N PRO A 98 9.22 -0.93 -7.21
CA PRO A 98 8.94 0.12 -8.19
C PRO A 98 9.88 -0.03 -9.38
N VAL A 99 9.41 -0.70 -10.44
CA VAL A 99 10.18 -0.98 -11.66
C VAL A 99 10.00 0.09 -12.73
N ASP A 100 8.94 0.89 -12.65
CA ASP A 100 8.60 1.94 -13.62
C ASP A 100 8.29 3.28 -12.95
N LYS A 101 8.13 4.34 -13.76
CA LYS A 101 7.85 5.70 -13.27
C LYS A 101 6.48 5.81 -12.59
N VAL A 102 5.51 4.97 -12.95
CA VAL A 102 4.14 5.03 -12.42
C VAL A 102 4.14 4.49 -10.99
N THR A 103 4.63 3.27 -10.81
CA THR A 103 4.81 2.62 -9.52
C THR A 103 5.78 3.37 -8.63
N ALA A 104 6.84 3.99 -9.17
CA ALA A 104 7.77 4.80 -8.38
C ALA A 104 7.10 5.98 -7.66
N ARG A 105 6.01 6.55 -8.20
CA ARG A 105 5.25 7.66 -7.57
C ARG A 105 4.40 7.22 -6.37
N LEU A 106 4.35 5.91 -6.09
CA LEU A 106 3.68 5.35 -4.91
C LEU A 106 4.63 5.27 -3.72
N PHE A 107 5.94 5.36 -3.97
CA PHE A 107 6.97 5.24 -2.96
C PHE A 107 7.60 6.58 -2.62
N THR A 108 8.14 6.70 -1.40
CA THR A 108 8.99 7.82 -1.03
C THR A 108 10.20 7.91 -1.97
N PRO A 109 10.66 9.13 -2.33
CA PRO A 109 11.89 9.31 -3.10
C PRO A 109 13.09 8.63 -2.43
N GLU A 110 14.09 8.22 -3.23
CA GLU A 110 15.38 7.85 -2.66
C GLU A 110 15.98 9.07 -1.95
N ALA A 111 16.40 8.89 -0.70
CA ALA A 111 17.25 9.87 -0.07
C ALA A 111 18.51 10.00 -0.93
N LYS A 112 18.78 11.20 -1.45
CA LYS A 112 20.09 11.48 -2.05
C LYS A 112 21.12 11.17 -0.98
N ARG A 113 21.99 10.18 -1.23
CA ARG A 113 23.18 10.00 -0.41
C ARG A 113 23.96 11.31 -0.53
N ALA A 114 24.06 12.06 0.57
CA ALA A 114 25.07 13.10 0.67
C ALA A 114 26.42 12.39 0.53
N ALA A 115 27.12 12.72 -0.55
CA ALA A 115 28.48 12.25 -0.81
C ALA A 115 29.46 13.01 0.09
#